data_AF-A0A925KF26-F1
#
_entry.id   AF-A0A925KF26-F1
#
_cell.length_a   1.000
_cell.length_b   1.000
_cell.length_c   1.000
_cell.angle_alpha   90.00
_cell.angle_beta   90.00
_cell.angle_gamma   90.00
#
_symmetry.space_group_name_H-M   'P 1'
#
loop_
_entity.id
_entity.type
_entity.pdbx_description
1 polymer ?
#
loop_
_entity_poly.entity_id
_entity_poly.type
_entity_poly.pdbx_seq_one_letter_code
_entity_poly.pdbx_strand_id
1 'polypeptide(L)' 'MTMHPRQALFDSDEPVATALPVCDHYAGVEVRMRKSLELQAELGPVFDVTLDNEDGAPVGGEVEQAHL' A
#
# COMPACT_ATOMS: atom_id res chain seq x y z
N MET A 1 -15.12 -19.33 33.77
CA MET A 1 -14.72 -18.29 32.80
C MET A 1 -14.71 -18.91 31.43
N THR A 2 -15.37 -18.30 30.45
CA THR A 2 -15.29 -18.72 29.06
C THR A 2 -14.04 -18.11 28.43
N MET A 3 -13.24 -18.92 27.73
CA MET A 3 -12.03 -18.45 27.05
C MET A 3 -12.42 -17.60 25.82
N HIS A 4 -11.72 -16.49 25.60
CA HIS A 4 -11.98 -15.64 24.43
C HIS A 4 -11.52 -16.37 23.15
N PRO A 5 -12.28 -16.35 22.03
CA PRO A 5 -11.91 -17.08 20.81
C PRO A 5 -10.49 -16.78 20.29
N ARG A 6 -10.06 -15.51 20.34
CA ARG A 6 -8.68 -15.11 19.99
C ARG A 6 -7.59 -15.82 20.82
N GLN A 7 -7.90 -16.22 22.06
CA GLN A 7 -6.98 -16.97 22.92
C GLN A 7 -7.13 -18.49 22.76
N ALA A 8 -8.26 -18.96 22.23
CA ALA A 8 -8.56 -20.37 22.06
C ALA A 8 -8.12 -20.92 20.69
N LEU A 9 -8.06 -20.05 19.67
CA LEU A 9 -7.85 -20.43 18.28
C LEU A 9 -6.43 -20.18 17.76
N PHE A 10 -5.65 -19.31 18.42
CA PHE A 10 -4.34 -18.88 17.97
C PHE A 10 -3.30 -19.14 19.05
N ASP A 11 -2.11 -19.57 18.64
CA ASP A 11 -0.99 -19.77 19.56
C ASP A 11 -0.42 -18.42 20.03
N SER A 12 0.19 -18.40 21.21
CA SER A 12 0.69 -17.15 21.81
C SER A 12 1.83 -16.50 21.03
N ASP A 13 2.56 -17.30 20.24
CA ASP A 13 3.65 -16.90 19.36
C ASP A 13 3.21 -16.76 17.90
N GLU A 14 1.93 -17.01 17.59
CA GLU A 14 1.40 -16.83 16.25
C GLU A 14 1.39 -15.33 15.89
N PRO A 15 2.06 -14.92 14.81
CA PRO A 15 2.12 -13.53 14.43
C PRO A 15 0.73 -13.04 14.01
N VAL A 16 0.31 -11.93 14.61
CA VAL A 16 -0.90 -11.23 14.15
C VAL A 16 -0.67 -10.81 12.71
N ALA A 17 -1.61 -11.16 11.84
CA ALA A 17 -1.57 -10.74 10.44
C ALA A 17 -1.47 -9.21 10.34
N THR A 18 -0.54 -8.72 9.54
CA THR A 18 -0.40 -7.29 9.26
C THR A 18 -1.69 -6.75 8.67
N ALA A 19 -2.26 -5.72 9.29
CA ALA A 19 -3.41 -5.02 8.76
C ALA A 19 -2.95 -4.08 7.64
N LEU A 20 -3.11 -4.51 6.39
CA LEU A 20 -2.85 -3.70 5.20
C LEU A 20 -4.12 -2.98 4.72
N PRO A 21 -3.99 -1.84 4.03
CA PRO A 21 -5.10 -1.25 3.28
C PRO A 21 -5.68 -2.24 2.26
N VAL A 22 -6.98 -2.13 2.00
CA VAL A 22 -7.69 -3.04 1.09
C VAL A 22 -7.50 -2.71 -0.39
N CYS A 23 -6.85 -1.57 -0.68
CA CYS A 23 -6.63 -1.07 -2.03
C CYS A 23 -5.17 -0.67 -2.18
N ASP A 24 -4.55 -1.11 -3.27
CA ASP A 24 -3.24 -0.67 -3.73
C ASP A 24 -3.45 0.13 -5.03
N HIS A 25 -3.15 1.42 -4.99
CA HIS A 25 -3.35 2.35 -6.09
C HIS A 25 -2.05 2.59 -6.85
N TYR A 26 -2.02 2.18 -8.11
CA TYR A 26 -0.85 2.30 -8.98
C TYR A 26 -0.80 3.66 -9.69
N ALA A 27 0.38 4.28 -9.68
CA ALA A 27 0.65 5.52 -10.40
C ALA A 27 2.04 5.51 -11.05
N GLY A 28 2.08 5.45 -12.39
CA GLY A 28 3.34 5.36 -13.15
C GLY A 28 3.76 6.64 -13.89
N VAL A 29 3.22 7.81 -13.54
CA VAL A 29 3.74 9.10 -14.03
C VAL A 29 3.68 10.14 -12.92
N GLU A 30 4.66 11.05 -12.86
CA GLU A 30 4.83 12.02 -11.76
C GLU A 30 3.54 12.77 -11.41
N VAL A 31 2.81 13.27 -12.43
CA VAL A 31 1.55 14.00 -12.21
C VAL A 31 0.49 13.17 -11.50
N ARG A 32 0.45 11.84 -11.73
CA ARG A 32 -0.46 10.94 -11.04
C ARG A 32 0.07 10.58 -9.66
N MET A 33 1.38 10.31 -9.54
CA MET A 33 2.02 10.02 -8.26
C MET A 33 1.73 11.12 -7.23
N ARG A 34 1.93 12.39 -7.59
CA ARG A 34 1.64 13.55 -6.73
C ARG A 34 0.17 13.60 -6.32
N LYS A 35 -0.75 13.45 -7.27
CA LYS A 35 -2.20 13.46 -7.00
C LYS A 35 -2.64 12.29 -6.12
N SER A 36 -2.05 11.11 -6.29
CA SER A 36 -2.37 9.92 -5.49
C SER A 36 -1.91 10.08 -4.06
N LEU A 37 -0.72 10.65 -3.83
CA LEU A 37 -0.21 10.98 -2.50
C LEU A 37 -1.03 12.10 -1.82
N GLU A 38 -1.41 13.13 -2.57
CA GLU A 38 -2.31 14.19 -2.07
C GLU A 38 -3.68 13.63 -1.66
N LEU A 39 -4.26 12.75 -2.48
CA LEU A 39 -5.52 12.07 -2.17
C LEU A 39 -5.39 11.15 -0.95
N GLN A 40 -4.26 10.45 -0.81
CA GLN A 40 -4.00 9.61 0.36
C GLN A 40 -3.91 10.48 1.64
N ALA A 41 -3.30 11.65 1.55
CA ALA A 41 -3.26 12.60 2.65
C ALA A 41 -4.66 13.16 3.00
N GLU A 42 -5.51 13.39 2.00
CA GLU A 42 -6.89 13.88 2.19
C GLU A 42 -7.82 12.83 2.82
N LEU A 43 -7.77 11.59 2.33
CA LEU A 43 -8.64 10.50 2.77
C LEU A 43 -8.10 9.74 3.99
N GLY A 44 -6.83 9.93 4.32
CA GLY A 44 -6.08 9.07 5.23
C GLY A 44 -5.58 7.80 4.52
N PRO A 45 -4.81 6.94 5.21
CA PRO A 45 -4.16 5.75 4.65
C PRO A 45 -5.15 4.59 4.43
N VAL A 46 -6.27 4.86 3.76
CA VAL A 46 -7.30 3.86 3.41
C VAL A 46 -6.95 3.06 2.15
N PHE A 47 -5.91 3.48 1.43
CA PHE A 47 -5.28 2.80 0.31
C PHE A 47 -3.75 3.02 0.35
N ASP A 48 -2.98 2.06 -0.16
CA ASP A 48 -1.55 2.21 -0.44
C ASP A 48 -1.33 2.83 -1.82
N VAL A 49 -0.16 3.45 -2.04
CA VAL A 49 0.24 3.99 -3.35
C VAL A 49 1.50 3.28 -3.81
N THR A 50 1.39 2.56 -4.93
CA THR A 50 2.53 1.99 -5.64
C THR A 50 3.00 2.95 -6.73
N LEU A 51 4.20 3.48 -6.57
CA LEU A 51 4.88 4.30 -7.58
C LEU A 51 5.51 3.36 -8.60
N ASP A 52 4.87 3.27 -9.75
CA ASP A 52 5.11 2.19 -10.70
C ASP A 52 6.14 2.60 -11.76
N ASN A 53 7.16 1.75 -11.94
CA ASN A 53 8.24 1.94 -12.92
C ASN A 53 8.19 0.92 -14.06
N GLU A 54 7.19 0.03 -14.10
CA GLU A 54 7.05 -1.00 -15.12
C GLU A 54 5.99 -0.61 -16.16
N ASP A 55 4.79 -1.19 -16.11
CA ASP A 55 3.79 -1.10 -17.17
C ASP A 55 2.94 0.18 -17.09
N GLY A 56 2.85 0.80 -15.92
CA GLY A 56 2.25 2.12 -15.72
C GLY A 56 3.14 3.29 -16.15
N ALA A 57 4.42 3.06 -16.42
CA ALA A 57 5.41 4.07 -16.78
C ALA A 57 5.66 4.18 -18.31
N PRO A 58 6.09 5.35 -18.82
CA PRO A 58 6.58 5.45 -20.20
C PRO A 58 7.84 4.62 -20.39
N VAL A 59 7.86 3.77 -21.43
CA VAL A 59 9.03 2.97 -21.80
C VAL A 59 10.25 3.88 -22.03
N GLY A 60 11.37 3.51 -21.40
CA GLY A 60 12.64 4.23 -21.50
C GLY A 60 12.80 5.42 -20.56
N GLY A 61 11.84 5.65 -19.64
CA GLY A 61 11.92 6.67 -18.58
C GLY A 61 12.03 6.10 -17.17
N GLU A 62 12.29 4.80 -17.03
CA GLU A 62 12.23 4.07 -15.76
C GLU A 62 13.28 4.59 -14.76
N VAL A 63 14.48 4.92 -15.24
CA VAL A 63 15.58 5.42 -14.41
C VAL A 63 15.32 6.84 -13.94
N GLU A 64 14.89 7.72 -14.84
CA GLU A 64 14.53 9.10 -14.49
C GLU A 64 13.41 9.11 -13.44
N GLN A 65 12.40 8.25 -13.61
CA GLN A 65 11.29 8.15 -12.68
C GLN A 65 11.69 7.60 -11.30
N ALA A 66 12.65 6.67 -11.25
CA ALA A 66 13.22 6.17 -9.99
C ALA A 66 14.04 7.22 -9.20
N HIS A 67 14.36 8.36 -9.83
CA HIS A 67 15.19 9.43 -9.24
C HIS A 67 14.43 10.74 -9.01
N LEU A 68 13.10 10.76 -9.17
CA LEU A 68 12.22 11.87 -8.77
C LEU A 68 12.13 12.02 -7.25
#